data_AF-A0A1E3H9X3-F1
#
_entry.id   AF-A0A1E3H9X3-F1
#
_cell.length_a   1.000
_cell.length_b   1.000
_cell.length_c   1.000
_cell.angle_alpha   90.00
_cell.angle_beta   90.00
_cell.angle_gamma   90.00
#
_symmetry.space_group_name_H-M   'P 1'
#
loop_
_entity.id
_entity.type
_entity.pdbx_description
1 polymer ?
#
loop_
_entity_poly.entity_id
_entity_poly.type
_entity_poly.pdbx_seq_one_letter_code
_entity_poly.pdbx_strand_id
1 'polypeptide(L)'
;MPTRSTILFVGALTAVSLFLLTAHLHPGTEFTLPLFPQPDAQDDYFQAAWPALTEAENRHLTQQQCQDTYPDLYLEADRAHDWYKAKGGITRSMVDQAEKEGNARLVIHQNQLFVKVYKGGINTRTQAVIAGVYAAILTSPEPLPDVEFVVQTSDAGAGKTPIFALCRTASQKALWLMPDFGFFSWPEPGVGSYSEVRAKTLAFEQSLGLEVDSGMEVIKGDWENKTDKLFWRGSPMVEVRHVSCFVWVAGLRSNVWGMAYGGLGLYSWVYARRFV
;
A
#
# COMPACT_ATOMS: atom_id res chain seq x y z
N MET A 1 55.21 -23.88 -10.52
CA MET A 1 54.88 -22.50 -10.11
C MET A 1 53.65 -22.05 -10.86
N PRO A 2 52.60 -21.53 -10.20
CA PRO A 2 51.42 -21.02 -10.90
C PRO A 2 51.84 -19.87 -11.83
N THR A 3 51.30 -19.86 -13.05
CA THR A 3 51.60 -18.79 -14.01
C THR A 3 50.97 -17.48 -13.53
N ARG A 4 51.56 -16.34 -13.93
CA ARG A 4 51.05 -15.00 -13.58
C ARG A 4 49.56 -14.84 -13.92
N SER A 5 49.11 -15.48 -15.01
CA SER A 5 47.71 -15.52 -15.43
C SER A 5 46.82 -16.30 -14.46
N THR A 6 47.28 -17.42 -13.93
CA THR A 6 46.55 -18.21 -12.93
C THR A 6 46.35 -17.42 -11.63
N ILE A 7 47.36 -16.67 -11.19
CA ILE A 7 47.28 -15.85 -9.97
C ILE A 7 46.28 -14.70 -10.15
N LEU A 8 46.30 -14.03 -11.30
CA LEU A 8 45.35 -12.96 -11.63
C LEU A 8 43.91 -13.48 -11.70
N PHE A 9 43.69 -14.65 -12.30
CA PHE A 9 42.36 -15.23 -12.46
C PHE A 9 41.75 -15.66 -11.11
N VAL A 10 42.56 -16.29 -10.25
CA VAL A 10 42.13 -16.67 -8.90
C VAL A 10 41.87 -15.43 -8.05
N GLY A 11 42.71 -14.39 -8.15
CA GLY A 11 42.49 -13.12 -7.46
C GLY A 11 41.22 -12.39 -7.89
N ALA A 12 40.87 -12.44 -9.18
CA ALA A 12 39.62 -11.87 -9.68
C ALA A 12 38.40 -12.65 -9.18
N LEU A 13 38.45 -13.99 -9.20
CA LEU A 13 37.37 -14.84 -8.69
C LEU A 13 37.13 -14.67 -7.19
N THR A 14 38.20 -14.55 -6.39
CA THR A 14 38.06 -14.31 -4.95
C THR A 14 37.52 -12.91 -4.68
N ALA A 15 37.96 -11.88 -5.42
CA ALA A 15 37.42 -10.52 -5.30
C ALA A 15 35.93 -10.46 -5.65
N VAL A 16 35.50 -11.10 -6.75
CA VAL A 16 34.09 -11.17 -7.14
C VAL A 16 33.26 -11.94 -6.10
N SER A 17 33.76 -13.08 -5.62
CA SER A 17 33.06 -13.88 -4.61
C SER A 17 32.94 -13.12 -3.30
N LEU A 18 33.99 -12.39 -2.88
CA LEU A 18 33.97 -11.56 -1.68
C LEU A 18 33.02 -10.39 -1.85
N PHE A 19 32.98 -9.75 -3.02
CA PHE A 19 32.04 -8.66 -3.32
C PHE A 19 30.58 -9.13 -3.27
N LEU A 20 30.28 -10.29 -3.87
CA LEU A 20 28.95 -10.90 -3.81
C LEU A 20 28.61 -11.29 -2.37
N LEU A 21 29.55 -11.85 -1.61
CA LEU A 21 29.35 -12.19 -0.21
C LEU A 21 29.09 -10.93 0.63
N THR A 22 29.83 -9.84 0.42
CA THR A 22 29.59 -8.55 1.10
C THR A 22 28.28 -7.89 0.68
N ALA A 23 27.84 -8.06 -0.57
CA ALA A 23 26.55 -7.58 -1.02
C ALA A 23 25.39 -8.39 -0.41
N HIS A 24 25.60 -9.70 -0.16
CA HIS A 24 24.65 -10.56 0.54
C HIS A 24 24.69 -10.42 2.07
N LEU A 25 25.83 -10.03 2.64
CA LEU A 25 26.04 -9.78 4.07
C LEU A 25 25.84 -8.32 4.45
N HIS A 26 25.68 -7.41 3.47
CA HIS A 26 25.31 -6.04 3.78
C HIS A 26 23.99 -6.10 4.56
N PRO A 27 23.94 -5.55 5.78
CA PRO A 27 22.69 -5.38 6.49
C PRO A 27 21.74 -4.74 5.49
N GLY A 28 20.58 -5.35 5.26
CA GLY A 28 19.55 -4.78 4.39
C GLY A 28 19.46 -3.30 4.73
N THR A 29 19.70 -2.45 3.73
CA THR A 29 19.81 -0.99 3.87
C THR A 29 18.94 -0.54 5.02
N GLU A 30 19.55 -0.14 6.14
CA GLU A 30 18.81 0.45 7.24
C GLU A 30 18.10 1.64 6.64
N PHE A 31 16.79 1.49 6.47
CA PHE A 31 15.97 2.52 5.93
C PHE A 31 15.29 3.18 7.13
N THR A 32 15.69 4.41 7.39
CA THR A 32 15.01 5.26 8.36
C THR A 32 13.90 5.98 7.62
N LEU A 33 12.65 5.80 8.05
CA LEU A 33 11.54 6.63 7.56
C LEU A 33 11.92 8.10 7.75
N PRO A 34 11.99 8.92 6.68
CA PRO A 34 12.58 10.25 6.71
C PRO A 34 11.78 11.27 7.54
N LEU A 35 10.76 10.85 8.30
CA LEU A 35 10.23 11.65 9.38
C LEU A 35 10.14 11.01 10.76
N PHE A 36 10.93 9.96 11.02
CA PHE A 36 11.49 9.82 12.36
C PHE A 36 12.83 10.58 12.37
N PRO A 37 13.04 11.53 13.31
CA PRO A 37 14.32 12.18 13.49
C PRO A 37 15.42 11.12 13.63
N GLN A 38 16.61 11.43 13.13
CA GLN A 38 17.77 10.56 13.31
C GLN A 38 18.00 10.33 14.82
N PRO A 39 18.59 9.20 15.25
CA PRO A 39 18.86 8.94 16.67
C PRO A 39 19.69 10.02 17.39
N ASP A 40 20.40 10.86 16.63
CA ASP A 40 21.21 11.99 17.11
C ASP A 40 20.49 13.35 17.05
N ALA A 41 19.30 13.42 16.46
CA ALA A 41 18.46 14.61 16.49
C ALA A 41 17.82 14.71 17.87
N GLN A 42 18.22 15.73 18.62
CA GLN A 42 17.68 16.11 19.92
C GLN A 42 16.27 16.71 19.77
N ASP A 43 15.42 16.09 18.96
CA ASP A 43 14.04 16.48 18.74
C ASP A 43 13.15 15.46 19.46
N ASP A 44 12.43 15.98 20.45
CA ASP A 44 11.61 15.22 21.37
C ASP A 44 10.47 14.52 20.59
N TYR A 45 10.64 13.22 20.29
CA TYR A 45 9.73 12.36 19.52
C TYR A 45 8.25 12.52 19.87
N PHE A 46 7.96 12.92 21.12
CA PHE A 46 6.63 13.05 21.71
C PHE A 46 6.07 14.48 21.71
N GLN A 47 6.84 15.48 21.26
CA GLN A 47 6.39 16.89 21.21
C GLN A 47 5.84 17.31 19.85
N ALA A 48 5.98 16.49 18.80
CA ALA A 48 5.20 16.69 17.59
C ALA A 48 3.72 16.53 17.95
N ALA A 49 2.98 17.64 17.91
CA ALA A 49 1.54 17.62 18.07
C ALA A 49 0.95 16.83 16.91
N TRP A 50 0.72 15.54 17.13
CA TRP A 50 -0.09 14.73 16.24
C TRP A 50 -1.47 15.40 16.19
N PRO A 51 -2.03 15.66 14.99
CA PRO A 51 -3.40 16.14 14.91
C PRO A 51 -4.27 15.17 15.71
N ALA A 52 -5.23 15.71 16.48
CA ALA A 52 -6.20 14.89 17.19
C ALA A 52 -6.74 13.84 16.20
N LEU A 53 -6.85 12.57 16.63
CA LEU A 53 -7.39 11.49 15.81
C LEU A 53 -8.70 12.02 15.21
N THR A 54 -8.66 12.35 13.93
CA THR A 54 -9.86 12.79 13.24
C THR A 54 -10.83 11.61 13.26
N GLU A 55 -12.14 11.86 13.20
CA GLU A 55 -13.12 10.78 13.04
C GLU A 55 -12.74 9.83 11.89
N ALA A 56 -12.07 10.35 10.85
CA ALA A 56 -11.57 9.59 9.71
C ALA A 56 -10.47 8.55 10.03
N GLU A 57 -9.83 8.60 11.19
CA GLU A 57 -8.84 7.61 11.65
C GLU A 57 -9.41 6.67 12.72
N ASN A 58 -10.68 6.84 13.08
CA ASN A 58 -11.35 5.99 14.04
C ASN A 58 -11.56 4.58 13.46
N ARG A 59 -10.87 3.58 14.03
CA ARG A 59 -10.96 2.18 13.62
C ARG A 59 -11.86 1.33 14.52
N HIS A 60 -12.53 1.95 15.50
CA HIS A 60 -13.41 1.29 16.47
C HIS A 60 -14.89 1.46 16.11
N LEU A 61 -15.19 1.47 14.81
CA LEU A 61 -16.55 1.61 14.31
C LEU A 61 -17.23 0.23 14.23
N THR A 62 -18.49 0.18 14.64
CA THR A 62 -19.36 -0.98 14.39
C THR A 62 -19.65 -1.12 12.90
N GLN A 63 -20.06 -2.30 12.47
CA GLN A 63 -20.45 -2.56 11.08
C GLN A 63 -21.49 -1.55 10.56
N GLN A 64 -22.50 -1.21 11.39
CA GLN A 64 -23.53 -0.23 11.01
C GLN A 64 -22.93 1.17 10.84
N GLN A 65 -22.08 1.61 11.77
CA GLN A 65 -21.41 2.92 11.66
C GLN A 65 -20.52 2.98 10.42
N CYS A 66 -19.78 1.91 10.10
CA CYS A 66 -19.02 1.81 8.86
C CYS A 66 -19.89 1.95 7.62
N GLN A 67 -21.06 1.30 7.57
CA GLN A 67 -21.99 1.38 6.44
C GLN A 67 -22.61 2.77 6.30
N ASP A 68 -22.98 3.40 7.42
CA ASP A 68 -23.56 4.74 7.42
C ASP A 68 -22.54 5.80 7.00
N THR A 69 -21.28 5.63 7.41
CA THR A 69 -20.19 6.59 7.13
C THR A 69 -19.57 6.36 5.75
N TYR A 70 -19.45 5.10 5.33
CA TYR A 70 -18.75 4.68 4.12
C TYR A 70 -19.60 3.66 3.33
N PRO A 71 -20.66 4.12 2.63
CA PRO A 71 -21.63 3.23 1.98
C PRO A 71 -21.02 2.27 0.95
N ASP A 72 -19.93 2.66 0.29
CA ASP A 72 -19.25 1.85 -0.73
C ASP A 72 -18.06 1.04 -0.19
N LEU A 73 -17.79 1.07 1.12
CA LEU A 73 -16.60 0.44 1.72
C LEU A 73 -16.49 -1.06 1.40
N TYR A 74 -17.63 -1.75 1.40
CA TYR A 74 -17.69 -3.21 1.23
C TYR A 74 -17.91 -3.65 -0.23
N LEU A 75 -18.05 -2.72 -1.18
CA LEU A 75 -18.43 -3.02 -2.57
C LEU A 75 -17.59 -4.15 -3.20
N GLU A 76 -16.27 -4.07 -3.04
CA GLU A 76 -15.34 -5.06 -3.60
C GLU A 76 -15.26 -6.37 -2.79
N ALA A 77 -15.48 -6.30 -1.48
CA ALA A 77 -15.55 -7.46 -0.61
C ALA A 77 -16.82 -8.27 -0.88
N ASP A 78 -17.98 -7.60 -0.95
CA ASP A 78 -19.28 -8.19 -1.23
C ASP A 78 -19.31 -8.83 -2.62
N ARG A 79 -18.75 -8.16 -3.63
CA ARG A 79 -18.56 -8.74 -4.98
C ARG A 79 -17.79 -10.06 -4.91
N ALA A 80 -16.69 -10.10 -4.16
CA ALA A 80 -15.84 -11.29 -4.07
C ALA A 80 -16.54 -12.42 -3.31
N HIS A 81 -17.20 -12.08 -2.19
CA HIS A 81 -18.05 -12.98 -1.42
C HIS A 81 -19.13 -13.63 -2.29
N ASP A 82 -19.92 -12.83 -3.01
CA ASP A 82 -21.04 -13.31 -3.81
C ASP A 82 -20.58 -14.19 -4.97
N TRP A 83 -19.44 -13.84 -5.58
CA TRP A 83 -18.84 -14.64 -6.65
C TRP A 83 -18.45 -16.05 -6.18
N TYR A 84 -17.86 -16.18 -4.99
CA TYR A 84 -17.52 -17.48 -4.42
C TYR A 84 -18.75 -18.22 -3.90
N LYS A 85 -19.68 -17.51 -3.27
CA LYS A 85 -20.94 -18.09 -2.77
C LYS A 85 -21.73 -18.74 -3.90
N ALA A 86 -21.85 -18.08 -5.05
CA ALA A 86 -22.48 -18.63 -6.25
C ALA A 86 -21.78 -19.87 -6.82
N LYS A 87 -20.51 -20.11 -6.44
CA LYS A 87 -19.70 -21.26 -6.86
C LYS A 87 -19.65 -22.39 -5.83
N GLY A 88 -20.42 -22.29 -4.74
CA GLY A 88 -20.42 -23.28 -3.65
C GLY A 88 -19.42 -22.97 -2.53
N GLY A 89 -18.89 -21.74 -2.47
CA GLY A 89 -18.01 -21.28 -1.40
C GLY A 89 -16.52 -21.52 -1.65
N ILE A 90 -15.72 -21.22 -0.63
CA ILE A 90 -14.26 -21.43 -0.64
C ILE A 90 -13.95 -22.74 0.07
N THR A 91 -13.23 -23.64 -0.60
CA THR A 91 -12.80 -24.91 -0.02
C THR A 91 -11.36 -24.84 0.48
N ARG A 92 -10.99 -25.72 1.42
CA ARG A 92 -9.61 -25.83 1.90
C ARG A 92 -8.61 -26.10 0.78
N SER A 93 -8.96 -26.92 -0.20
CA SER A 93 -8.11 -27.19 -1.36
C SER A 93 -7.82 -25.91 -2.17
N MET A 94 -8.77 -24.99 -2.26
CA MET A 94 -8.56 -23.71 -2.94
C MET A 94 -7.59 -22.81 -2.17
N VAL A 95 -7.65 -22.82 -0.84
CA VAL A 95 -6.70 -22.10 0.02
C VAL A 95 -5.30 -22.73 -0.05
N ASP A 96 -5.21 -24.07 -0.07
CA ASP A 96 -3.95 -24.79 -0.24
C ASP A 96 -3.31 -24.51 -1.63
N GLN A 97 -4.12 -24.31 -2.66
CA GLN A 97 -3.65 -23.88 -3.98
C GLN A 97 -3.23 -22.40 -3.96
N ALA A 98 -4.01 -21.51 -3.32
CA ALA A 98 -3.68 -20.11 -3.15
C ALA A 98 -2.32 -19.90 -2.49
N GLU A 99 -1.99 -20.71 -1.49
CA GLU A 99 -0.71 -20.63 -0.76
C GLU A 99 0.49 -20.72 -1.70
N LYS A 100 0.40 -21.48 -2.81
CA LYS A 100 1.51 -21.63 -3.77
C LYS A 100 1.95 -20.31 -4.41
N GLU A 101 1.00 -19.39 -4.58
CA GLU A 101 1.19 -18.10 -5.23
C GLU A 101 1.19 -16.92 -4.23
N GLY A 102 0.84 -17.19 -2.97
CA GLY A 102 0.78 -16.20 -1.90
C GLY A 102 2.11 -15.93 -1.21
N ASN A 103 2.18 -14.77 -0.56
CA ASN A 103 3.30 -14.29 0.22
C ASN A 103 3.21 -14.70 1.69
N ALA A 104 2.00 -14.80 2.23
CA ALA A 104 1.76 -15.37 3.55
C ALA A 104 0.40 -16.07 3.61
N ARG A 105 0.31 -17.10 4.46
CA ARG A 105 -0.94 -17.77 4.85
C ARG A 105 -1.20 -17.46 6.31
N LEU A 106 -2.32 -16.80 6.57
CA LEU A 106 -2.70 -16.30 7.87
C LEU A 106 -3.92 -17.06 8.38
N VAL A 107 -3.99 -17.23 9.69
CA VAL A 107 -5.11 -17.85 10.38
C VAL A 107 -5.53 -16.92 11.50
N ILE A 108 -6.81 -16.57 11.55
CA ILE A 108 -7.43 -16.02 12.74
C ILE A 108 -8.15 -17.19 13.40
N HIS A 109 -7.80 -17.48 14.64
CA HIS A 109 -8.46 -18.51 15.44
C HIS A 109 -8.64 -18.01 16.85
N GLN A 110 -9.86 -18.05 17.37
CA GLN A 110 -10.20 -17.53 18.70
C GLN A 110 -9.76 -16.06 18.89
N ASN A 111 -9.98 -15.23 17.86
CA ASN A 111 -9.58 -13.82 17.83
C ASN A 111 -8.06 -13.60 18.01
N GLN A 112 -7.23 -14.59 17.64
CA GLN A 112 -5.78 -14.48 17.65
C GLN A 112 -5.22 -14.71 16.25
N LEU A 113 -4.22 -13.91 15.87
CA LEU A 113 -3.53 -14.04 14.58
C LEU A 113 -2.39 -15.04 14.67
N PHE A 114 -2.38 -16.01 13.76
CA PHE A 114 -1.29 -16.94 13.52
C PHE A 114 -0.77 -16.80 12.09
N VAL A 115 0.55 -16.75 11.94
CA VAL A 115 1.21 -16.81 10.64
C VAL A 115 1.56 -18.27 10.36
N LYS A 116 0.74 -18.96 9.57
CA LYS A 116 0.92 -20.38 9.27
C LYS A 116 2.06 -20.61 8.28
N VAL A 117 2.16 -19.74 7.27
CA VAL A 117 3.23 -19.78 6.27
C VAL A 117 3.66 -18.35 5.97
N TYR A 118 4.97 -18.12 5.88
CA TYR A 118 5.55 -16.85 5.45
C TYR A 118 6.61 -17.11 4.37
N LYS A 119 6.42 -16.51 3.20
CA LYS A 119 7.31 -16.64 2.03
C LYS A 119 7.99 -15.31 1.66
N GLY A 120 7.92 -14.32 2.55
CA GLY A 120 8.42 -12.97 2.27
C GLY A 120 7.54 -12.20 1.31
N GLY A 121 8.13 -11.32 0.53
CA GLY A 121 7.47 -10.50 -0.47
C GLY A 121 8.42 -9.44 -0.97
N ILE A 122 7.89 -8.48 -1.72
CA ILE A 122 8.65 -7.29 -2.07
C ILE A 122 8.79 -6.49 -0.78
N ASN A 123 10.03 -6.31 -0.32
CA ASN A 123 10.33 -5.38 0.77
C ASN A 123 9.54 -5.70 2.07
N THR A 124 9.20 -4.68 2.86
CA THR A 124 8.39 -4.79 4.09
C THR A 124 6.87 -4.91 3.87
N ARG A 125 6.40 -5.05 2.63
CA ARG A 125 4.97 -5.00 2.29
C ARG A 125 4.16 -6.11 2.96
N THR A 126 4.68 -7.34 2.98
CA THR A 126 3.97 -8.48 3.60
C THR A 126 3.84 -8.29 5.11
N GLN A 127 4.87 -7.76 5.77
CA GLN A 127 4.84 -7.45 7.20
C GLN A 127 3.83 -6.34 7.51
N ALA A 128 3.75 -5.30 6.68
CA ALA A 128 2.75 -4.24 6.82
C ALA A 128 1.31 -4.77 6.66
N VAL A 129 1.06 -5.68 5.71
CA VAL A 129 -0.24 -6.35 5.59
C VAL A 129 -0.58 -7.17 6.83
N ILE A 130 0.39 -7.93 7.37
CA ILE A 130 0.21 -8.69 8.62
C ILE A 130 -0.10 -7.75 9.80
N ALA A 131 0.60 -6.61 9.90
CA ALA A 131 0.33 -5.58 10.90
C ALA A 131 -1.08 -4.98 10.73
N GLY A 132 -1.56 -4.80 9.50
CA GLY A 132 -2.92 -4.37 9.20
C GLY A 132 -3.98 -5.36 9.68
N VAL A 133 -3.77 -6.66 9.44
CA VAL A 133 -4.65 -7.72 9.96
C VAL A 133 -4.64 -7.73 11.49
N TYR A 134 -3.47 -7.62 12.10
CA TYR A 134 -3.38 -7.57 13.56
C TYR A 134 -4.07 -6.33 14.14
N ALA A 135 -3.93 -5.17 13.51
CA ALA A 135 -4.64 -3.95 13.90
C ALA A 135 -6.15 -4.13 13.79
N ALA A 136 -6.66 -4.78 12.74
CA ALA A 136 -8.09 -5.08 12.60
C ALA A 136 -8.63 -5.94 13.75
N ILE A 137 -7.86 -6.93 14.22
CA ILE A 137 -8.23 -7.75 15.40
C ILE A 137 -8.30 -6.88 16.67
N LEU A 138 -7.35 -5.96 16.84
CA LEU A 138 -7.28 -5.11 18.03
C LEU A 138 -8.39 -4.05 18.07
N THR A 139 -8.77 -3.48 16.92
CA THR A 139 -9.71 -2.37 16.85
C THR A 139 -11.15 -2.81 16.58
N SER A 140 -11.36 -4.07 16.22
CA SER A 140 -12.71 -4.60 16.00
C SER A 140 -13.53 -4.52 17.31
N PRO A 141 -14.76 -3.95 17.27
CA PRO A 141 -15.63 -3.91 18.44
C PRO A 141 -16.18 -5.29 18.83
N GLU A 142 -16.10 -6.27 17.91
CA GLU A 142 -16.51 -7.65 18.12
C GLU A 142 -15.41 -8.64 17.70
N PRO A 143 -15.31 -9.82 18.32
CA PRO A 143 -14.32 -10.82 17.94
C PRO A 143 -14.46 -11.25 16.48
N LEU A 144 -13.34 -11.28 15.75
CA LEU A 144 -13.34 -11.73 14.36
C LEU A 144 -13.57 -13.26 14.28
N PRO A 145 -14.27 -13.74 13.25
CA PRO A 145 -14.54 -15.16 13.09
C PRO A 145 -13.25 -15.95 12.78
N ASP A 146 -13.30 -17.24 13.09
CA ASP A 146 -12.24 -18.17 12.70
C ASP A 146 -12.14 -18.25 11.17
N VAL A 147 -10.98 -17.91 10.63
CA VAL A 147 -10.76 -17.87 9.18
C VAL A 147 -9.30 -18.16 8.83
N GLU A 148 -9.10 -18.87 7.72
CA GLU A 148 -7.79 -19.12 7.14
C GLU A 148 -7.75 -18.57 5.72
N PHE A 149 -6.74 -17.76 5.41
CA PHE A 149 -6.64 -17.06 4.13
C PHE A 149 -5.20 -16.81 3.70
N VAL A 150 -5.02 -16.45 2.43
CA VAL A 150 -3.71 -16.21 1.82
C VAL A 150 -3.66 -14.78 1.31
N VAL A 151 -2.56 -14.09 1.59
CA VAL A 151 -2.28 -12.73 1.11
C VAL A 151 -1.16 -12.76 0.08
N GLN A 152 -1.28 -11.90 -0.93
CA GLN A 152 -0.27 -11.66 -1.97
C GLN A 152 0.00 -10.16 -2.07
N THR A 153 1.27 -9.79 -1.96
CA THR A 153 1.76 -8.41 -1.89
C THR A 153 2.55 -7.98 -3.13
N SER A 154 2.47 -8.78 -4.20
CA SER A 154 2.91 -8.39 -5.54
C SER A 154 2.03 -7.28 -6.08
N ASP A 155 2.64 -6.43 -6.92
CA ASP A 155 1.95 -5.34 -7.61
C ASP A 155 0.75 -5.86 -8.39
N ALA A 156 0.98 -6.74 -9.36
CA ALA A 156 -0.10 -7.44 -10.06
C ALA A 156 -0.58 -8.62 -9.21
N GLY A 157 -1.86 -8.58 -8.81
CA GLY A 157 -2.53 -9.77 -8.29
C GLY A 157 -2.50 -10.87 -9.34
N ALA A 158 -2.12 -12.07 -8.95
CA ALA A 158 -2.03 -13.24 -9.81
C ALA A 158 -2.83 -14.40 -9.20
N GLY A 159 -3.26 -15.32 -10.08
CA GLY A 159 -3.93 -16.54 -9.67
C GLY A 159 -5.40 -16.63 -10.02
N LYS A 160 -5.94 -17.83 -9.81
CA LYS A 160 -7.36 -18.18 -10.04
C LYS A 160 -8.04 -18.71 -8.76
N THR A 161 -7.37 -18.54 -7.64
CA THR A 161 -7.71 -19.04 -6.30
C THR A 161 -8.05 -17.85 -5.40
N PRO A 162 -8.71 -18.08 -4.24
CA PRO A 162 -9.08 -17.02 -3.31
C PRO A 162 -7.83 -16.48 -2.62
N ILE A 163 -7.33 -15.37 -3.13
CA ILE A 163 -6.16 -14.66 -2.63
C ILE A 163 -6.57 -13.22 -2.34
N PHE A 164 -6.18 -12.71 -1.17
CA PHE A 164 -6.21 -11.28 -0.87
C PHE A 164 -5.02 -10.61 -1.57
N ALA A 165 -5.31 -9.73 -2.51
CA ALA A 165 -4.35 -9.07 -3.37
C ALA A 165 -4.51 -7.54 -3.30
N LEU A 166 -3.43 -6.83 -3.59
CA LEU A 166 -3.39 -5.35 -3.58
C LEU A 166 -4.14 -4.75 -4.78
N CYS A 167 -4.11 -5.42 -5.93
CA CYS A 167 -4.89 -5.02 -7.09
C CYS A 167 -5.37 -6.20 -7.92
N ARG A 168 -6.34 -5.92 -8.79
CA ARG A 168 -6.89 -6.86 -9.75
C ARG A 168 -7.43 -6.10 -10.97
N THR A 169 -7.53 -6.78 -12.10
CA THR A 169 -8.35 -6.34 -13.22
C THR A 169 -9.80 -6.80 -13.07
N ALA A 170 -10.72 -6.24 -13.86
CA ALA A 170 -12.13 -6.63 -13.87
C ALA A 170 -12.35 -8.12 -14.19
N SER A 171 -11.45 -8.75 -14.96
CA SER A 171 -11.55 -10.17 -15.32
C SER A 171 -11.06 -11.12 -14.22
N GLN A 172 -10.24 -10.64 -13.28
CA GLN A 172 -9.69 -11.41 -12.16
C GLN A 172 -10.68 -11.51 -10.99
N LYS A 173 -11.84 -12.13 -11.23
CA LYS A 173 -12.94 -12.20 -10.27
C LYS A 173 -12.63 -13.04 -9.01
N ALA A 174 -11.64 -13.93 -9.10
CA ALA A 174 -11.21 -14.80 -8.01
C ALA A 174 -10.44 -14.06 -6.90
N LEU A 175 -9.84 -12.91 -7.21
CA LEU A 175 -9.06 -12.16 -6.25
C LEU A 175 -9.97 -11.33 -5.34
N TRP A 176 -9.59 -11.23 -4.07
CA TRP A 176 -10.16 -10.33 -3.08
C TRP A 176 -9.25 -9.12 -2.97
N LEU A 177 -9.80 -7.91 -3.03
CA LEU A 177 -9.01 -6.71 -2.78
C LEU A 177 -8.84 -6.53 -1.27
N MET A 178 -7.61 -6.21 -0.86
CA MET A 178 -7.29 -5.82 0.52
C MET A 178 -6.72 -4.41 0.56
N PRO A 179 -6.81 -3.71 1.71
CA PRO A 179 -6.11 -2.46 1.91
C PRO A 179 -4.60 -2.58 1.62
N ASP A 180 -4.03 -1.54 1.04
CA ASP A 180 -2.63 -1.51 0.64
C ASP A 180 -1.68 -1.39 1.85
N PHE A 181 -0.44 -1.88 1.72
CA PHE A 181 0.58 -1.73 2.76
C PHE A 181 0.92 -0.25 3.04
N GLY A 182 0.67 0.65 2.08
CA GLY A 182 0.90 2.09 2.18
C GLY A 182 0.11 2.80 3.28
N PHE A 183 -0.91 2.16 3.88
CA PHE A 183 -1.54 2.66 5.10
C PHE A 183 -0.55 2.78 6.28
N PHE A 184 0.49 1.96 6.32
CA PHE A 184 1.57 2.06 7.31
C PHE A 184 2.76 2.86 6.79
N SER A 185 3.34 2.43 5.67
CA SER A 185 4.38 3.15 4.91
C SER A 185 4.90 2.21 3.81
N TRP A 186 5.67 2.78 2.88
CA TRP A 186 6.57 1.99 2.06
C TRP A 186 7.99 2.55 2.23
N PRO A 187 8.70 2.08 3.26
CA PRO A 187 9.95 2.69 3.66
C PRO A 187 10.98 2.67 2.53
N GLU A 188 11.21 1.54 1.87
CA GLU A 188 12.36 1.40 0.98
C GLU A 188 12.45 2.42 -0.17
N PRO A 189 11.35 2.90 -0.79
CA PRO A 189 11.39 4.03 -1.74
C PRO A 189 11.17 5.42 -1.12
N GLY A 190 11.11 5.55 0.20
CA GLY A 190 10.93 6.85 0.88
C GLY A 190 9.49 7.31 0.98
N VAL A 191 8.53 6.38 0.98
CA VAL A 191 7.10 6.69 0.98
C VAL A 191 6.54 6.61 2.40
N GLY A 192 5.96 7.72 2.85
CA GLY A 192 5.30 7.84 4.15
C GLY A 192 4.01 7.05 4.28
N SER A 193 3.44 7.05 5.48
CA SER A 193 2.13 6.45 5.76
C SER A 193 0.99 7.23 5.09
N TYR A 194 -0.17 6.62 4.91
CA TYR A 194 -1.36 7.30 4.40
C TYR A 194 -1.70 8.56 5.22
N SER A 195 -1.74 8.44 6.54
CA SER A 195 -2.00 9.54 7.47
C SER A 195 -0.97 10.65 7.37
N GLU A 196 0.31 10.28 7.25
CA GLU A 196 1.41 11.22 7.10
C GLU A 196 1.30 12.00 5.79
N VAL A 197 1.06 11.31 4.68
CA VAL A 197 0.88 11.93 3.36
C VAL A 197 -0.31 12.89 3.40
N ARG A 198 -1.44 12.50 4.00
CA ARG A 198 -2.60 13.40 4.17
C ARG A 198 -2.28 14.64 4.98
N ALA A 199 -1.57 14.50 6.10
CA ALA A 199 -1.21 15.64 6.95
C ALA A 199 -0.26 16.61 6.22
N LYS A 200 0.75 16.09 5.52
CA LYS A 200 1.67 16.89 4.71
C LYS A 200 0.97 17.59 3.55
N THR A 201 0.06 16.89 2.87
CA THR A 201 -0.76 17.48 1.81
C THR A 201 -1.60 18.63 2.36
N LEU A 202 -2.31 18.43 3.48
CA LEU A 202 -3.10 19.49 4.10
C LEU A 202 -2.26 20.71 4.47
N ALA A 203 -1.11 20.51 5.12
CA ALA A 203 -0.20 21.60 5.49
C ALA A 203 0.30 22.38 4.27
N PHE A 204 0.62 21.68 3.17
CA PHE A 204 1.02 22.30 1.92
C PHE A 204 -0.13 23.10 1.29
N GLU A 205 -1.32 22.54 1.20
CA GLU A 205 -2.50 23.22 0.65
C GLU A 205 -2.87 24.46 1.50
N GLN A 206 -2.76 24.38 2.83
CA GLN A 206 -2.92 25.53 3.74
C GLN A 206 -1.88 26.62 3.48
N SER A 207 -0.63 26.26 3.16
CA SER A 207 0.41 27.22 2.78
C SER A 207 0.09 27.96 1.47
N LEU A 208 -0.77 27.37 0.62
CA LEU A 208 -1.31 28.00 -0.59
C LEU A 208 -2.60 28.77 -0.31
N GLY A 209 -3.08 28.85 0.93
CA GLY A 209 -4.25 29.61 1.34
C GLY A 209 -5.54 28.81 1.48
N LEU A 210 -5.47 27.48 1.54
CA LEU A 210 -6.61 26.62 1.90
C LEU A 210 -6.98 26.89 3.36
N GLU A 211 -8.25 27.15 3.62
CA GLU A 211 -8.80 27.25 4.98
C GLU A 211 -9.91 26.22 5.14
N VAL A 212 -9.83 25.43 6.20
CA VAL A 212 -10.82 24.41 6.57
C VAL A 212 -11.33 24.66 7.98
N ASP A 213 -12.55 24.26 8.26
CA ASP A 213 -13.10 24.30 9.62
C ASP A 213 -12.63 23.09 10.46
N SER A 214 -13.13 23.00 11.70
CA SER A 214 -12.83 21.88 12.60
C SER A 214 -13.35 20.52 12.12
N GLY A 215 -14.30 20.51 11.18
CA GLY A 215 -14.87 19.33 10.54
C GLY A 215 -14.18 18.95 9.23
N MET A 216 -13.07 19.62 8.87
CA MET A 216 -12.36 19.47 7.59
C MET A 216 -13.16 19.96 6.36
N GLU A 217 -14.22 20.75 6.56
CA GLU A 217 -14.96 21.37 5.46
C GLU A 217 -14.23 22.61 4.94
N VAL A 218 -14.22 22.80 3.62
CA VAL A 218 -13.50 23.90 2.97
C VAL A 218 -14.23 25.22 3.19
N ILE A 219 -13.63 26.14 3.95
CA ILE A 219 -14.10 27.51 4.15
C ILE A 219 -13.66 28.39 2.96
N LYS A 220 -12.43 28.17 2.49
CA LYS A 220 -11.82 28.92 1.39
C LYS A 220 -10.85 28.03 0.64
N GLY A 221 -11.02 27.91 -0.67
CA GLY A 221 -10.15 27.13 -1.53
C GLY A 221 -8.84 27.84 -1.88
N ASP A 222 -7.82 27.05 -2.22
CA ASP A 222 -6.49 27.51 -2.67
C ASP A 222 -6.29 27.35 -4.19
N TRP A 223 -7.33 26.95 -4.93
CA TRP A 223 -7.25 26.55 -6.34
C TRP A 223 -6.57 27.60 -7.23
N GLU A 224 -6.94 28.87 -7.07
CA GLU A 224 -6.39 29.99 -7.85
C GLU A 224 -4.91 30.26 -7.55
N ASN A 225 -4.40 29.76 -6.42
CA ASN A 225 -2.99 29.90 -6.03
C ASN A 225 -2.12 28.73 -6.55
N LYS A 226 -2.74 27.68 -7.10
CA LYS A 226 -2.02 26.56 -7.72
C LYS A 226 -1.44 26.99 -9.08
N THR A 227 -0.30 26.40 -9.43
CA THR A 227 0.30 26.63 -10.75
C THR A 227 -0.54 25.95 -11.83
N ASP A 228 -1.01 26.71 -12.82
CA ASP A 228 -1.78 26.18 -13.97
C ASP A 228 -0.88 25.45 -14.99
N LYS A 229 -0.28 24.35 -14.54
CA LYS A 229 0.52 23.43 -15.36
C LYS A 229 0.20 22.00 -14.98
N LEU A 230 -0.03 21.17 -16.00
CA LEU A 230 -0.02 19.73 -15.80
C LEU A 230 1.35 19.30 -15.27
N PHE A 231 1.35 18.59 -14.16
CA PHE A 231 2.55 18.06 -13.56
C PHE A 231 2.44 16.54 -13.42
N TRP A 232 3.50 15.85 -13.81
CA TRP A 232 3.67 14.42 -13.55
C TRP A 232 5.13 14.14 -13.22
N ARG A 233 5.35 13.32 -12.20
CA ARG A 233 6.66 12.80 -11.83
C ARG A 233 6.51 11.35 -11.42
N GLY A 234 7.23 10.48 -12.11
CA GLY A 234 7.25 9.05 -11.78
C GLY A 234 8.20 8.29 -12.70
N SER A 235 8.35 6.99 -12.44
CA SER A 235 9.10 6.12 -13.34
C SER A 235 8.22 5.70 -14.54
N PRO A 236 8.75 5.71 -15.78
CA PRO A 236 8.04 5.26 -16.97
C PRO A 236 8.02 3.73 -17.03
N MET A 237 7.18 3.10 -16.20
CA MET A 237 7.13 1.63 -16.06
C MET A 237 6.03 0.94 -16.88
N VAL A 238 5.18 1.70 -17.57
CA VAL A 238 4.12 1.17 -18.44
C VAL A 238 3.98 2.01 -19.70
N GLU A 239 3.73 1.36 -20.83
CA GLU A 239 3.71 1.98 -22.17
C GLU A 239 2.67 3.10 -22.29
N VAL A 240 1.54 3.02 -21.56
CA VAL A 240 0.53 4.10 -21.48
C VAL A 240 1.12 5.43 -21.02
N ARG A 241 2.21 5.41 -20.24
CA ARG A 241 2.92 6.63 -19.78
C ARG A 241 3.80 7.25 -20.86
N HIS A 242 4.12 6.51 -21.92
CA HIS A 242 4.85 7.05 -23.08
C HIS A 242 3.92 7.93 -23.93
N VAL A 243 2.63 7.60 -23.98
CA VAL A 243 1.60 8.36 -24.72
C VAL A 243 1.01 9.52 -23.90
N SER A 244 1.17 9.47 -22.57
CA SER A 244 0.70 10.52 -21.65
C SER A 244 1.54 11.80 -21.68
N CYS A 245 2.64 11.82 -22.45
CA CYS A 245 3.29 13.07 -22.85
C CYS A 245 2.44 13.86 -23.88
N PHE A 246 1.34 13.29 -24.40
CA PHE A 246 0.55 13.93 -25.46
C PHE A 246 -0.99 13.84 -25.36
N VAL A 247 -1.62 12.84 -24.72
CA VAL A 247 -3.10 12.75 -24.76
C VAL A 247 -3.71 12.17 -23.48
N TRP A 248 -4.20 13.03 -22.57
CA TRP A 248 -5.22 12.71 -21.57
C TRP A 248 -6.26 13.86 -21.46
N VAL A 249 -6.69 14.38 -22.61
CA VAL A 249 -7.69 15.46 -22.73
C VAL A 249 -9.10 14.94 -23.05
N ALA A 250 -9.31 13.66 -23.35
CA ALA A 250 -10.61 13.20 -23.82
C ALA A 250 -11.25 12.14 -22.90
N GLY A 251 -12.04 12.61 -21.94
CA GLY A 251 -13.28 11.93 -21.55
C GLY A 251 -13.30 11.19 -20.21
N LEU A 252 -13.53 11.91 -19.12
CA LEU A 252 -14.29 11.38 -17.98
C LEU A 252 -15.35 12.41 -17.56
N ARG A 253 -16.60 12.17 -17.98
CA ARG A 253 -17.79 12.84 -17.43
C ARG A 253 -18.21 12.07 -16.17
N SER A 254 -17.55 12.32 -15.05
CA SER A 254 -18.05 11.92 -13.72
C SER A 254 -17.24 12.62 -12.63
N ASN A 255 -17.92 13.32 -11.74
CA ASN A 255 -17.35 14.01 -10.57
C ASN A 255 -16.84 13.00 -9.52
N VAL A 256 -15.74 12.32 -9.81
CA VAL A 256 -15.08 11.42 -8.85
C VAL A 256 -13.66 11.92 -8.64
N TRP A 257 -13.42 12.52 -7.47
CA TRP A 257 -12.08 12.75 -6.95
C TRP A 257 -11.62 11.45 -6.27
N GLY A 258 -10.55 10.85 -6.76
CA GLY A 258 -10.02 9.60 -6.21
C GLY A 258 -8.51 9.60 -6.17
N MET A 259 -7.93 9.21 -5.03
CA MET A 259 -6.53 8.78 -4.97
C MET A 259 -6.40 7.48 -5.77
N ALA A 260 -5.66 7.51 -6.87
CA ALA A 260 -5.29 6.31 -7.58
C ALA A 260 -4.10 5.64 -6.87
N TYR A 261 -4.39 4.76 -5.91
CA TYR A 261 -3.46 3.68 -5.53
C TYR A 261 -3.52 2.61 -6.63
N GLY A 262 -2.94 2.93 -7.79
CA GLY A 262 -2.73 1.94 -8.83
C GLY A 262 -1.75 0.89 -8.30
N GLY A 263 -2.10 -0.39 -8.44
CA GLY A 263 -1.37 -1.57 -7.94
C GLY A 263 0.03 -1.80 -8.47
N LEU A 264 0.86 -0.75 -8.51
CA LEU A 264 2.29 -0.73 -8.80
C LEU A 264 3.00 0.26 -7.85
N GLY A 265 2.41 0.56 -6.69
CA GLY A 265 3.04 1.34 -5.62
C GLY A 265 3.42 2.79 -5.97
N LEU A 266 2.80 3.42 -6.97
CA LEU A 266 3.11 4.81 -7.32
C LEU A 266 1.92 5.73 -7.06
N TYR A 267 2.13 6.68 -6.15
CA TYR A 267 1.27 7.82 -5.89
C TYR A 267 1.10 8.62 -7.18
N SER A 268 -0.13 8.71 -7.67
CA SER A 268 -0.50 9.60 -8.75
C SER A 268 -1.51 10.60 -8.22
N TRP A 269 -1.10 11.86 -8.14
CA TRP A 269 -2.01 12.99 -8.01
C TRP A 269 -2.23 13.56 -9.40
N VAL A 270 -3.46 13.47 -9.90
CA VAL A 270 -3.84 14.09 -11.18
C VAL A 270 -4.87 15.17 -10.86
N TYR A 271 -4.47 16.42 -10.99
CA TYR A 271 -5.38 17.55 -10.98
C TYR A 271 -5.91 17.74 -12.42
N ALA A 272 -7.20 17.44 -12.64
CA ALA A 272 -7.84 17.57 -13.94
C ALA A 272 -8.82 18.75 -13.97
N ARG A 273 -8.70 19.54 -15.04
CA ARG A 273 -9.48 20.74 -15.38
C ARG A 273 -10.96 20.42 -15.63
N ARG A 274 -11.88 21.26 -15.14
CA ARG A 274 -13.26 21.31 -15.65
C ARG A 274 -13.22 21.96 -17.04
N PHE A 275 -13.50 21.18 -18.08
CA PHE A 275 -13.93 21.75 -19.35
C PHE A 275 -15.34 22.30 -19.13
N VAL A 276 -15.47 23.62 -19.21
CA VAL A 276 -16.77 24.30 -19.31
C VAL A 276 -17.46 23.86 -20.60
#